data_AF-A0A3D0N8H3-F1
#
_entry.id   AF-A0A3D0N8H3-F1
#
_cell.length_a   1.000
_cell.length_b   1.000
_cell.length_c   1.000
_cell.angle_alpha   90.00
_cell.angle_beta   90.00
_cell.angle_gamma   90.00
#
_symmetry.space_group_name_H-M   'P 1'
#
loop_
_entity.id
_entity.type
_entity.pdbx_description
1 polymer ?
#
loop_
_entity_poly.entity_id
_entity_poly.type
_entity_poly.pdbx_seq_one_letter_code
_entity_poly.pdbx_strand_id
1 'polypeptide(L)'
;MLVLAVSAAAVTLTGCCGDDWDDDIYDDDYYSYQKSLVIYLNVADQDGLPLQGATVWVDGAQQDERTAATYEELGRDFPSDWVGWKYNWSGGPFRIDLRNWPRARAEIEILVSKTGYETQRTTIVITTDDADEIYMRQTFVMEKQLAPAAVANVVDAPNPPEVISLK
;
A
#
# COMPACT_ATOMS: atom_id res chain seq x y z
N MET A 1 1.53 87.77 20.42
CA MET A 1 1.18 88.03 19.00
C MET A 1 1.14 86.67 18.31
N LEU A 2 -0.02 86.31 17.75
CA LEU A 2 -0.36 85.24 16.79
C LEU A 2 0.29 83.83 16.93
N VAL A 3 -0.33 82.66 16.73
CA VAL A 3 -1.70 82.11 16.59
C VAL A 3 -1.54 80.78 15.82
N LEU A 4 -2.14 79.68 16.34
CA LEU A 4 -2.69 78.48 15.65
C LEU A 4 -1.75 77.61 14.76
N ALA A 5 -1.91 76.29 14.59
CA ALA A 5 -2.95 75.28 14.87
C ALA A 5 -2.25 73.91 15.05
N VAL A 6 -2.57 73.05 16.02
CA VAL A 6 -3.66 72.03 16.03
C VAL A 6 -3.66 71.19 14.74
N SER A 7 -3.32 69.90 14.78
CA SER A 7 -4.33 68.85 14.96
C SER A 7 -3.76 67.54 15.52
N ALA A 8 -4.42 67.07 16.57
CA ALA A 8 -4.32 65.75 17.14
C ALA A 8 -5.00 64.70 16.23
N ALA A 9 -4.48 63.49 16.25
CA ALA A 9 -5.31 62.29 16.18
C ALA A 9 -4.86 61.34 17.29
N ALA A 10 -5.74 61.20 18.26
CA ALA A 10 -5.66 60.19 19.30
C ALA A 10 -5.99 58.81 18.70
N VAL A 11 -5.29 57.77 19.14
CA VAL A 11 -5.96 56.51 19.45
C VAL A 11 -5.46 56.04 20.81
N THR A 12 -6.43 55.93 21.70
CA THR A 12 -6.37 55.58 23.11
C THR A 12 -6.07 54.10 23.34
N LEU A 13 -5.12 53.84 24.23
CA LEU A 13 -5.21 52.99 25.43
C LEU A 13 -5.74 51.53 25.33
N THR A 14 -4.81 50.62 25.67
CA THR A 14 -4.89 49.55 26.70
C THR A 14 -5.79 48.33 26.53
N GLY A 15 -5.11 47.19 26.43
CA GLY A 15 -5.31 45.94 27.19
C GLY A 15 -4.02 45.12 26.97
N CYS A 16 -3.12 44.86 27.92
CA CYS A 16 -3.30 43.99 29.10
C CYS A 16 -4.24 42.83 28.80
N CYS A 17 -3.68 41.71 28.34
CA CYS A 17 -3.73 40.39 28.97
C CYS A 17 -2.84 39.45 28.14
N GLY A 18 -1.98 38.69 28.81
CA GLY A 18 -1.52 37.42 28.27
C GLY A 18 -2.64 36.43 28.50
N ASP A 19 -2.94 35.64 27.48
CA ASP A 19 -3.68 34.39 27.47
C ASP A 19 -3.21 33.74 26.16
N ASP A 20 -2.32 32.76 26.25
CA ASP A 20 -2.65 31.33 26.34
C ASP A 20 -3.02 30.77 24.96
N TRP A 21 -2.13 29.88 24.52
CA TRP A 21 -2.32 28.63 23.79
C TRP A 21 -3.49 28.49 22.80
N ASP A 22 -3.11 27.87 21.68
CA ASP A 22 -3.94 27.09 20.79
C ASP A 22 -4.93 27.88 19.94
N ASP A 23 -4.56 28.05 18.67
CA ASP A 23 -5.47 27.66 17.60
C ASP A 23 -4.63 27.24 16.41
N ASP A 24 -4.01 26.09 16.64
CA ASP A 24 -3.60 25.15 15.62
C ASP A 24 -4.88 24.81 14.83
N ILE A 25 -5.14 25.56 13.77
CA ILE A 25 -6.04 25.09 12.70
C ILE A 25 -5.28 23.96 12.00
N TYR A 26 -5.31 22.83 12.68
CA TYR A 26 -5.04 21.50 12.16
C TYR A 26 -6.07 21.26 11.05
N ASP A 27 -5.62 21.46 9.81
CA ASP A 27 -6.23 20.90 8.61
C ASP A 27 -5.96 19.37 8.59
N ASP A 28 -6.25 18.69 9.71
CA ASP A 28 -5.81 17.32 10.05
C ASP A 28 -6.77 16.24 9.53
N ASP A 29 -7.67 16.62 8.62
CA ASP A 29 -8.62 15.70 8.00
C ASP A 29 -8.10 15.04 6.70
N TYR A 30 -6.87 15.31 6.25
CA TYR A 30 -6.43 14.81 4.93
C TYR A 30 -5.64 13.51 4.94
N TYR A 31 -5.16 13.04 6.10
CA TYR A 31 -4.30 11.85 6.18
C TYR A 31 -4.90 10.75 7.04
N SER A 32 -5.34 9.68 6.39
CA SER A 32 -5.72 8.46 7.11
C SER A 32 -4.51 7.56 7.33
N TYR A 33 -4.32 7.13 8.57
CA TYR A 33 -3.29 6.16 8.96
C TYR A 33 -3.78 4.70 8.87
N GLN A 34 -5.09 4.49 8.71
CA GLN A 34 -5.70 3.16 8.68
C GLN A 34 -5.90 2.74 7.23
N LYS A 35 -5.15 1.73 6.79
CA LYS A 35 -5.20 1.21 5.43
C LYS A 35 -5.70 -0.23 5.41
N SER A 36 -6.34 -0.60 4.31
CA SER A 36 -6.84 -1.94 4.03
C SER A 36 -6.29 -2.38 2.69
N LEU A 37 -5.51 -3.45 2.68
CA LEU A 37 -4.90 -4.01 1.46
C LEU A 37 -5.57 -5.32 1.06
N VAL A 38 -6.03 -5.40 -0.18
CA VAL A 38 -6.47 -6.65 -0.82
C VAL A 38 -5.51 -7.00 -1.95
N ILE A 39 -5.06 -8.24 -2.00
CA ILE A 39 -4.00 -8.70 -2.92
C ILE A 39 -4.58 -9.75 -3.86
N TYR A 40 -4.34 -9.60 -5.16
CA TYR A 40 -4.65 -10.60 -6.19
C TYR A 40 -3.37 -11.05 -6.91
N LEU A 41 -3.10 -12.35 -6.93
CA LEU A 41 -1.89 -12.88 -7.53
C LEU A 41 -2.21 -13.83 -8.69
N ASN A 42 -1.53 -13.60 -9.80
CA ASN A 42 -1.41 -14.56 -10.88
C ASN A 42 -0.10 -15.31 -10.69
N VAL A 43 -0.17 -16.51 -10.11
CA VAL A 43 1.01 -17.35 -9.91
C VAL A 43 1.00 -18.45 -10.97
N ALA A 44 1.88 -18.30 -11.95
CA ALA A 44 2.02 -19.17 -13.10
C ALA A 44 3.36 -19.92 -13.07
N ASP A 45 3.43 -21.06 -13.75
CA ASP A 45 4.71 -21.61 -14.18
C ASP A 45 5.20 -20.93 -15.47
N GLN A 46 6.40 -21.32 -15.90
CA GLN A 46 7.04 -20.86 -17.15
C GLN A 46 6.21 -21.08 -18.43
N ASP A 47 5.20 -21.96 -18.41
CA ASP A 47 4.33 -22.23 -19.55
C ASP A 47 3.03 -21.38 -19.48
N GLY A 48 2.90 -20.53 -18.45
CA GLY A 48 1.72 -19.70 -18.20
C GLY A 48 0.56 -20.46 -17.52
N LEU A 49 0.77 -21.72 -17.13
CA LEU A 49 -0.24 -22.53 -16.47
C LEU A 49 -0.34 -22.15 -14.98
N PRO A 50 -1.54 -22.22 -14.38
CA PRO A 50 -1.73 -21.89 -12.97
C PRO A 50 -0.89 -22.83 -12.10
N LEU A 51 0.01 -22.24 -11.31
CA LEU A 51 0.89 -23.00 -10.45
C LEU A 51 0.21 -23.28 -9.12
N GLN A 52 -0.51 -24.40 -9.04
CA GLN A 52 -1.23 -24.82 -7.84
C GLN A 52 -0.30 -25.07 -6.64
N GLY A 53 -0.77 -24.78 -5.43
CA GLY A 53 -0.15 -25.23 -4.19
C GLY A 53 1.11 -24.46 -3.78
N ALA A 54 1.38 -23.31 -4.40
CA ALA A 54 2.41 -22.40 -3.94
C ALA A 54 1.93 -21.72 -2.63
N THR A 55 2.91 -21.45 -1.77
CA THR A 55 2.74 -20.76 -0.50
C THR A 55 2.95 -19.27 -0.70
N VAL A 56 2.04 -18.45 -0.19
CA VAL A 56 2.17 -17.00 -0.17
C VAL A 56 2.52 -16.55 1.24
N TRP A 57 3.46 -15.62 1.35
CA TRP A 57 3.82 -14.90 2.55
C TRP A 57 3.54 -13.41 2.33
N VAL A 58 2.96 -12.76 3.32
CA VAL A 58 2.70 -11.31 3.31
C VAL A 58 3.32 -10.73 4.57
N ASP A 59 4.28 -9.83 4.40
CA ASP A 59 5.06 -9.20 5.46
C ASP A 59 5.62 -10.20 6.49
N GLY A 60 6.24 -11.28 5.99
CA GLY A 60 6.81 -12.34 6.82
C GLY A 60 5.78 -13.31 7.45
N ALA A 61 4.48 -13.09 7.28
CA ALA A 61 3.43 -14.00 7.74
C ALA A 61 2.99 -14.95 6.63
N GLN A 62 3.15 -16.26 6.86
CA GLN A 62 2.65 -17.29 5.96
C GLN A 62 1.12 -17.25 5.92
N GLN A 63 0.55 -17.28 4.71
CA GLN A 63 -0.88 -17.37 4.51
C GLN A 63 -1.33 -18.84 4.50
N ASP A 64 -2.52 -19.10 5.05
CA ASP A 64 -3.10 -20.44 5.13
C ASP A 64 -3.51 -20.95 3.75
N GLU A 65 -4.09 -20.07 2.94
CA GLU A 65 -4.50 -20.39 1.58
C GLU A 65 -3.30 -20.56 0.64
N ARG A 66 -3.38 -21.59 -0.19
CA ARG A 66 -2.42 -21.88 -1.26
C ARG A 66 -3.00 -21.48 -2.61
N THR A 67 -2.14 -21.25 -3.59
CA THR A 67 -2.60 -20.97 -4.96
C THR A 67 -3.46 -22.11 -5.52
N ALA A 68 -4.53 -21.76 -6.24
CA ALA A 68 -5.46 -22.68 -6.83
C ALA A 68 -4.94 -23.29 -8.15
N ALA A 69 -5.57 -24.38 -8.57
CA ALA A 69 -5.27 -25.09 -9.83
C ALA A 69 -5.88 -24.42 -11.08
N THR A 70 -6.74 -23.43 -10.88
CA THR A 70 -7.47 -22.74 -11.94
C THR A 70 -7.39 -21.24 -11.71
N TYR A 71 -7.43 -20.49 -12.80
CA TYR A 71 -7.58 -19.05 -12.72
C TYR A 71 -9.06 -18.67 -12.57
N GLU A 72 -9.30 -17.66 -11.75
CA GLU A 72 -10.50 -16.84 -11.72
C GLU A 72 -10.22 -15.51 -12.42
N GLU A 73 -11.26 -14.77 -12.77
CA GLU A 73 -11.15 -13.47 -13.42
C GLU A 73 -11.74 -12.37 -12.55
N LEU A 74 -11.05 -11.24 -12.46
CA LEU A 74 -11.58 -10.06 -11.79
C LEU A 74 -12.85 -9.57 -12.49
N GLY A 75 -13.88 -9.31 -11.69
CA GLY A 75 -15.20 -8.88 -12.14
C GLY A 75 -15.27 -7.41 -12.53
N ARG A 76 -16.49 -6.95 -12.82
CA ARG A 76 -16.77 -5.57 -13.28
C ARG A 76 -16.67 -4.49 -12.20
N ASP A 77 -16.45 -4.90 -10.95
CA ASP A 77 -16.26 -3.99 -9.81
C ASP A 77 -14.85 -3.37 -9.80
N PHE A 78 -13.95 -3.82 -10.68
CA PHE A 78 -12.61 -3.29 -10.86
C PHE A 78 -12.52 -2.35 -12.08
N PRO A 79 -11.46 -1.51 -12.19
CA PRO A 79 -11.18 -0.70 -13.36
C PRO A 79 -11.15 -1.53 -14.65
N SER A 80 -11.49 -0.92 -15.77
CA SER A 80 -11.68 -1.62 -17.05
C SER A 80 -10.44 -2.38 -17.54
N ASP A 81 -9.25 -1.94 -17.16
CA ASP A 81 -7.95 -2.57 -17.44
C ASP A 81 -7.60 -3.72 -16.46
N TRP A 82 -8.40 -3.89 -15.41
CA TRP A 82 -8.35 -5.00 -14.47
C TRP A 82 -9.43 -6.05 -14.71
N VAL A 83 -10.58 -5.67 -15.30
CA VAL A 83 -11.64 -6.63 -15.65
C VAL A 83 -11.10 -7.75 -16.55
N GLY A 84 -11.37 -9.00 -16.20
CA GLY A 84 -10.88 -10.17 -16.94
C GLY A 84 -9.43 -10.55 -16.64
N TRP A 85 -8.74 -9.79 -15.78
CA TRP A 85 -7.40 -10.17 -15.33
C TRP A 85 -7.48 -11.43 -14.46
N LYS A 86 -6.59 -12.38 -14.75
CA LYS A 86 -6.63 -13.73 -14.17
C LYS A 86 -5.81 -13.82 -12.90
N TYR A 87 -6.36 -14.42 -11.86
CA TYR A 87 -5.66 -14.72 -10.61
C TYR A 87 -5.95 -16.16 -10.16
N ASN A 88 -5.04 -16.76 -9.41
CA ASN A 88 -5.27 -18.07 -8.77
C ASN A 88 -5.00 -18.00 -7.25
N TRP A 89 -4.81 -16.81 -6.71
CA TRP A 89 -4.76 -16.57 -5.28
C TRP A 89 -5.20 -15.14 -4.98
N SER A 90 -5.94 -14.97 -3.90
CA SER A 90 -6.31 -13.65 -3.36
C SER A 90 -6.18 -13.67 -1.85
N GLY A 91 -5.88 -12.54 -1.24
CA GLY A 91 -5.77 -12.43 0.22
C GLY A 91 -6.15 -11.05 0.75
N GLY A 92 -6.45 -11.00 2.04
CA GLY A 92 -6.89 -9.80 2.74
C GLY A 92 -8.40 -9.76 3.00
N PRO A 93 -8.95 -8.60 3.44
CA PRO A 93 -8.23 -7.35 3.65
C PRO A 93 -7.22 -7.42 4.80
N PHE A 94 -5.97 -7.06 4.53
CA PHE A 94 -4.93 -6.87 5.53
C PHE A 94 -5.04 -5.47 6.11
N ARG A 95 -5.21 -5.38 7.43
CA ARG A 95 -5.32 -4.10 8.15
C ARG A 95 -3.93 -3.59 8.49
N ILE A 96 -3.63 -2.38 8.03
CA ILE A 96 -2.32 -1.74 8.21
C ILE A 96 -2.55 -0.44 8.96
N ASP A 97 -1.91 -0.33 10.13
CA ASP A 97 -1.85 0.92 10.89
C ASP A 97 -0.48 1.57 10.65
N LEU A 98 -0.46 2.62 9.82
CA LEU A 98 0.76 3.31 9.44
C LEU A 98 1.47 3.98 10.63
N ARG A 99 0.80 4.18 11.76
CA ARG A 99 1.45 4.70 12.99
C ARG A 99 2.48 3.71 13.55
N ASN A 100 2.36 2.43 13.23
CA ASN A 100 3.32 1.40 13.61
C ASN A 100 4.57 1.37 12.70
N TRP A 101 4.59 2.19 11.65
CA TRP A 101 5.65 2.18 10.63
C TRP A 101 6.49 3.46 10.68
N PRO A 102 7.82 3.36 10.48
CA PRO A 102 8.68 4.54 10.41
C PRO A 102 8.19 5.52 9.34
N ARG A 103 8.06 6.80 9.73
CA ARG A 103 7.62 7.89 8.84
C ARG A 103 6.25 7.65 8.20
N ALA A 104 5.38 6.87 8.86
CA ALA A 104 4.05 6.50 8.36
C ALA A 104 4.07 5.88 6.94
N ARG A 105 5.14 5.10 6.67
CA ARG A 105 5.37 4.45 5.39
C ARG A 105 5.60 2.96 5.59
N ALA A 106 4.62 2.16 5.17
CA ALA A 106 4.70 0.71 5.21
C ALA A 106 5.34 0.15 3.94
N GLU A 107 6.35 -0.72 4.12
CA GLU A 107 6.91 -1.54 3.03
C GLU A 107 6.42 -2.96 3.22
N ILE A 108 5.48 -3.40 2.38
CA ILE A 108 4.87 -4.73 2.49
C ILE A 108 5.56 -5.65 1.48
N GLU A 109 6.33 -6.62 1.97
CA GLU A 109 6.91 -7.68 1.15
C GLU A 109 5.89 -8.79 0.92
N ILE A 110 5.76 -9.25 -0.32
CA ILE A 110 4.94 -10.40 -0.70
C ILE A 110 5.84 -11.40 -1.38
N LEU A 111 5.86 -12.62 -0.87
CA LEU A 111 6.75 -13.68 -1.33
C LEU A 111 5.94 -14.93 -1.69
N VAL A 112 6.26 -15.53 -2.83
CA VAL A 112 5.63 -16.74 -3.34
C VAL A 112 6.68 -17.83 -3.46
N SER A 113 6.44 -18.95 -2.79
CA SER A 113 7.37 -20.07 -2.73
C SER A 113 6.69 -21.40 -3.01
N LYS A 114 7.37 -22.28 -3.72
CA LYS A 114 6.93 -23.66 -3.99
C LYS A 114 8.14 -24.57 -4.13
N THR A 115 8.10 -25.73 -3.48
CA THR A 115 9.18 -26.73 -3.60
C THR A 115 9.42 -27.10 -5.06
N GLY A 116 10.69 -27.03 -5.49
CA GLY A 116 11.11 -27.32 -6.86
C GLY A 116 10.98 -26.14 -7.83
N TYR A 117 10.62 -24.96 -7.33
CA TYR A 117 10.52 -23.71 -8.10
C TYR A 117 11.31 -22.61 -7.42
N GLU A 118 11.77 -21.64 -8.22
CA GLU A 118 12.42 -20.43 -7.70
C GLU A 118 11.42 -19.60 -6.90
N THR A 119 11.82 -19.20 -5.68
CA THR A 119 10.99 -18.33 -4.86
C THR A 119 11.06 -16.91 -5.40
N GLN A 120 9.91 -16.25 -5.55
CA GLN A 120 9.83 -14.88 -6.03
C GLN A 120 9.26 -13.94 -4.98
N ARG A 121 9.60 -12.66 -5.07
CA ARG A 121 9.03 -11.61 -4.22
C ARG A 121 8.64 -10.36 -4.99
N THR A 122 7.79 -9.57 -4.38
CA THR A 122 7.52 -8.19 -4.77
C THR A 122 7.36 -7.35 -3.49
N THR A 123 7.47 -6.04 -3.62
CA THR A 123 7.29 -5.11 -2.49
C THR A 123 6.42 -3.96 -2.95
N ILE A 124 5.44 -3.60 -2.11
CA ILE A 124 4.68 -2.36 -2.29
C ILE A 124 4.99 -1.40 -1.15
N VAL A 125 4.76 -0.11 -1.42
CA VAL A 125 4.88 0.96 -0.44
C VAL A 125 3.49 1.55 -0.25
N ILE A 126 3.07 1.68 1.00
CA ILE A 126 1.82 2.34 1.39
C ILE A 126 2.14 3.52 2.29
N THR A 127 1.60 4.70 1.98
CA THR A 127 1.76 5.93 2.76
C THR A 127 0.40 6.50 3.18
N THR A 128 0.43 7.57 3.96
CA THR A 128 -0.77 8.32 4.36
C THR A 128 -1.48 8.98 3.18
N ASP A 129 -0.79 9.19 2.06
CA ASP A 129 -1.32 9.80 0.83
C ASP A 129 -2.18 8.83 0.01
N ASP A 130 -2.01 7.52 0.21
CA ASP A 130 -2.82 6.49 -0.48
C ASP A 130 -4.26 6.48 0.05
N ALA A 131 -5.21 5.94 -0.71
CA ALA A 131 -6.57 5.78 -0.20
C ALA A 131 -6.64 4.71 0.88
N ASP A 132 -7.76 4.68 1.62
CA ASP A 132 -7.94 3.72 2.73
C ASP A 132 -8.15 2.29 2.27
N GLU A 133 -8.76 2.11 1.09
CA GLU A 133 -8.90 0.82 0.43
C GLU A 133 -7.93 0.73 -0.75
N ILE A 134 -7.04 -0.24 -0.65
CA ILE A 134 -5.94 -0.46 -1.57
C ILE A 134 -6.08 -1.86 -2.13
N TYR A 135 -6.03 -1.97 -3.45
CA TYR A 135 -6.07 -3.23 -4.17
C TYR A 135 -4.78 -3.35 -4.96
N MET A 136 -4.14 -4.51 -4.92
CA MET A 136 -2.95 -4.77 -5.71
C MET A 136 -3.08 -6.02 -6.57
N ARG A 137 -2.45 -6.00 -7.73
CA ARG A 137 -2.25 -7.20 -8.56
C ARG A 137 -0.79 -7.39 -8.92
N GLN A 138 -0.37 -8.64 -9.01
CA GLN A 138 0.97 -9.01 -9.43
C GLN A 138 0.97 -10.37 -10.15
N THR A 139 1.76 -10.47 -11.22
CA THR A 139 2.07 -11.75 -11.84
C THR A 139 3.42 -12.26 -11.37
N PHE A 140 3.45 -13.53 -10.96
CA PHE A 140 4.65 -14.29 -10.64
C PHE A 140 4.75 -15.45 -11.64
N VAL A 141 5.82 -15.48 -12.44
CA VAL A 141 6.09 -16.58 -13.38
C VAL A 141 7.26 -17.36 -12.83
N MET A 142 6.97 -18.47 -12.13
CA MET A 142 7.97 -19.21 -11.37
C MET A 142 8.61 -20.30 -12.24
N GLU A 143 9.93 -20.24 -12.37
CA GLU A 143 10.71 -21.23 -13.10
C GLU A 143 11.02 -22.45 -12.22
N LYS A 144 11.08 -23.63 -12.85
CA LYS A 144 11.52 -24.84 -12.15
C LYS A 144 13.00 -24.75 -11.80
N GLN A 145 13.31 -25.12 -10.57
CA GLN A 145 14.68 -25.17 -10.09
C GLN A 145 15.35 -26.48 -10.53
N LEU A 146 16.26 -26.41 -11.50
CA LEU A 146 16.86 -27.58 -12.15
C LEU A 146 17.93 -28.30 -11.31
N ALA A 147 18.44 -27.67 -10.26
CA ALA A 147 19.39 -28.27 -9.31
C ALA A 147 18.98 -27.89 -7.88
N PRO A 148 19.21 -28.74 -6.86
CA PRO A 148 19.05 -28.33 -5.47
C PRO A 148 20.01 -27.15 -5.23
N ALA A 149 19.49 -25.93 -5.13
CA ALA A 149 20.37 -24.81 -4.83
C ALA A 149 20.89 -25.01 -3.41
N ALA A 150 22.18 -24.75 -3.23
CA ALA A 150 22.82 -24.72 -1.93
C ALA A 150 22.26 -23.59 -1.04
N VAL A 151 21.53 -22.63 -1.62
CA VAL A 151 20.90 -21.48 -0.97
C VAL A 151 19.54 -21.24 -1.62
N ALA A 152 18.50 -20.95 -0.82
CA ALA A 152 17.21 -20.50 -1.35
C ALA A 152 17.40 -19.12 -1.99
N ASN A 153 17.52 -19.05 -3.32
CA ASN A 153 17.53 -17.78 -4.04
C ASN A 153 16.09 -17.24 -4.09
N VAL A 154 15.92 -16.02 -3.62
CA VAL A 154 14.70 -15.24 -3.79
C VAL A 154 14.98 -14.24 -4.91
N VAL A 155 14.18 -14.26 -5.96
CA VAL A 155 14.29 -13.34 -7.10
C VAL A 155 13.11 -12.38 -7.12
N ASP A 156 13.29 -11.19 -7.68
CA ASP A 156 12.18 -10.23 -7.80
C ASP A 156 11.23 -10.66 -8.92
N ALA A 157 9.94 -10.37 -8.76
CA ALA A 157 8.92 -10.62 -9.77
C ALA A 157 9.27 -9.89 -11.09
N PRO A 158 8.88 -10.45 -12.26
CA PRO A 158 9.33 -9.94 -13.56
C PRO A 158 8.86 -8.52 -13.88
N ASN A 159 7.75 -8.07 -13.28
CA ASN A 159 7.20 -6.72 -13.42
C ASN A 159 6.88 -6.15 -12.04
N PRO A 160 6.89 -4.82 -11.86
CA PRO A 160 6.44 -4.20 -10.62
C PRO A 160 4.95 -4.47 -10.37
N PRO A 161 4.52 -4.44 -9.10
CA PRO A 161 3.12 -4.63 -8.74
C PRO A 161 2.30 -3.40 -9.17
N GLU A 162 1.06 -3.65 -9.58
CA GLU A 162 0.10 -2.58 -9.85
C GLU A 162 -0.80 -2.39 -8.64
N VAL A 163 -0.95 -1.14 -8.20
CA VAL A 163 -1.72 -0.77 -7.02
C VAL A 163 -2.76 0.28 -7.41
N ILE A 164 -4.00 0.08 -6.98
CA ILE A 164 -5.13 0.98 -7.23
C ILE A 164 -5.94 1.19 -5.96
N SER A 165 -6.80 2.20 -6.00
CA SER A 165 -7.88 2.40 -5.04
C SER A 165 -9.20 2.48 -5.80
N LEU A 166 -10.22 1.79 -5.29
CA LEU A 166 -11.58 1.89 -5.80
C LEU A 166 -12.26 3.06 -5.08
N LYS A 167 -12.89 3.96 -5.84
CA LYS A 167 -13.65 5.10 -5.29
C LYS A 167 -15.10 4.70 -5.03
#